data_AF-A0A1T5LV34-F1
#
_entry.id   AF-A0A1T5LV34-F1
#
_cell.length_a   1.000
_cell.length_b   1.000
_cell.length_c   1.000
_cell.angle_alpha   90.00
_cell.angle_beta   90.00
_cell.angle_gamma   90.00
#
_symmetry.space_group_name_H-M   'P 1'
#
loop_
_entity.id
_entity.type
_entity.pdbx_description
1 polymer ?
#
loop_
_entity_poly.entity_id
_entity_poly.type
_entity_poly.pdbx_seq_one_letter_code
_entity_poly.pdbx_strand_id
1 'polypeptide(L)'
;MVINMNRVERKKIKRESRMKRAKRFFLRLFSFVFLIVLLYIGLEIVDETNRGMMSMGDTSFFSYNKFDDKNIELIFCGDKYLVNTEKIEILVADIIEITEYGINNLKRFAKDKGEVVTKLIDSVINSTKSK
;
A
#
# COMPACT_ATOMS: atom_id res chain seq x y z
N MET A 1 7.29 -47.22 40.28
CA MET A 1 6.30 -47.56 41.33
C MET A 1 4.93 -47.12 40.83
N VAL A 2 4.15 -48.03 40.22
CA VAL A 2 2.80 -47.72 39.74
C VAL A 2 1.87 -47.89 40.93
N ILE A 3 1.60 -46.79 41.63
CA ILE A 3 0.60 -46.77 42.70
C ILE A 3 -0.74 -47.11 42.04
N ASN A 4 -1.36 -48.21 42.45
CA ASN A 4 -2.70 -48.59 42.05
C ASN A 4 -3.69 -47.53 42.57
N MET A 5 -3.81 -46.43 41.83
CA MET A 5 -4.70 -45.33 42.16
C MET A 5 -6.15 -45.81 42.18
N ASN A 6 -6.89 -45.42 43.21
CA ASN A 6 -8.29 -45.81 43.36
C ASN A 6 -9.13 -45.27 42.17
N ARG A 7 -10.17 -46.01 41.78
CA ARG A 7 -11.02 -45.67 40.60
C ARG A 7 -11.65 -44.27 40.74
N VAL A 8 -11.91 -43.85 41.97
CA VAL A 8 -12.47 -42.53 42.32
C VAL A 8 -11.46 -41.41 42.06
N GLU A 9 -10.20 -41.58 42.46
CA GLU A 9 -9.13 -40.60 42.24
C GLU A 9 -8.83 -40.44 40.75
N ARG A 10 -8.79 -41.55 39.99
CA ARG A 10 -8.65 -41.50 38.53
C ARG A 10 -9.77 -40.71 37.84
N LYS A 11 -11.01 -40.80 38.34
CA LYS A 11 -12.15 -40.00 37.83
C LYS A 11 -12.01 -38.51 38.21
N LYS A 12 -11.54 -38.17 39.42
CA LYS A 12 -11.25 -36.78 39.82
C LYS A 12 -10.20 -36.13 38.93
N ILE A 13 -9.05 -36.80 38.72
CA ILE A 13 -7.98 -36.28 37.85
C ILE A 13 -8.46 -36.10 36.40
N LYS A 14 -9.29 -37.02 35.88
CA LYS A 14 -9.91 -36.85 34.55
C LYS A 14 -10.84 -35.64 34.45
N ARG A 15 -11.59 -35.31 35.52
CA ARG A 15 -12.45 -34.11 35.54
C ARG A 15 -11.62 -32.83 35.62
N GLU A 16 -10.64 -32.78 36.50
CA GLU A 16 -9.77 -31.60 36.66
C GLU A 16 -8.92 -31.32 35.41
N SER A 17 -8.37 -32.35 34.78
CA SER A 17 -7.61 -32.20 33.54
C SER A 17 -8.46 -31.67 32.38
N ARG A 18 -9.72 -32.11 32.28
CA ARG A 18 -10.69 -31.56 31.30
C ARG A 18 -11.01 -30.09 31.59
N MET A 19 -11.28 -29.72 32.84
CA MET A 19 -11.51 -28.32 33.22
C MET A 19 -10.28 -27.43 32.98
N LYS A 20 -9.08 -27.90 33.32
CA LYS A 20 -7.82 -27.18 33.06
C LYS A 20 -7.54 -27.03 31.56
N ARG A 21 -7.92 -28.01 30.73
CA ARG A 21 -7.80 -27.92 29.27
C ARG A 21 -8.80 -26.90 28.70
N ALA A 22 -10.05 -26.92 29.15
CA ALA A 22 -11.07 -25.95 28.76
C ALA A 22 -10.66 -24.52 29.16
N LYS A 23 -10.23 -24.30 30.41
CA LYS A 23 -9.73 -22.99 30.87
C LYS A 23 -8.59 -22.46 30.00
N ARG A 24 -7.61 -23.31 29.65
CA ARG A 24 -6.51 -22.92 28.76
C ARG A 24 -6.98 -22.59 27.34
N PHE A 25 -7.99 -23.30 26.84
CA PHE A 25 -8.58 -23.00 25.55
C PHE A 25 -9.27 -21.62 25.55
N PHE A 26 -10.11 -21.34 26.57
CA PHE A 26 -10.75 -20.02 26.71
C PHE A 26 -9.73 -18.89 26.89
N LEU A 27 -8.66 -19.11 27.66
CA LEU A 27 -7.62 -18.11 27.84
C LEU A 27 -6.92 -17.77 26.51
N ARG A 28 -6.63 -18.77 25.68
CA ARG A 28 -6.06 -18.56 24.33
C ARG A 28 -7.03 -17.83 23.42
N LEU A 29 -8.31 -18.21 23.45
CA LEU A 29 -9.36 -17.56 22.68
C LEU A 29 -9.46 -16.07 23.06
N PHE A 30 -9.49 -15.77 24.36
CA PHE A 30 -9.56 -14.41 24.86
C PHE A 30 -8.33 -13.59 24.49
N SER A 31 -7.13 -14.18 24.59
CA SER A 31 -5.89 -13.54 24.15
C SER A 31 -5.88 -13.23 22.65
N PHE A 32 -6.47 -14.10 21.83
CA PHE A 32 -6.56 -13.89 20.38
C PHE A 32 -7.55 -12.76 20.04
N VAL A 33 -8.72 -12.75 20.69
CA VAL A 33 -9.70 -11.66 20.55
C VAL A 33 -9.09 -10.33 21.00
N PHE A 34 -8.35 -10.32 22.11
CA PHE A 34 -7.67 -9.13 22.61
C PHE A 34 -6.65 -8.58 21.60
N LEU A 35 -5.88 -9.46 20.94
CA LEU A 35 -4.96 -9.06 19.87
C LEU A 35 -5.68 -8.40 18.70
N ILE A 36 -6.83 -8.94 18.27
CA ILE A 36 -7.63 -8.35 17.20
C ILE A 36 -8.12 -6.95 17.58
N VAL A 37 -8.60 -6.78 18.83
CA VAL A 37 -9.07 -5.48 19.33
C VAL A 37 -7.93 -4.47 19.36
N LEU A 38 -6.74 -4.85 19.83
CA LEU A 38 -5.57 -3.97 19.80
C LEU A 38 -5.20 -3.55 18.38
N LEU A 39 -5.28 -4.46 17.42
CA LEU A 39 -4.95 -4.19 16.02
C LEU A 39 -5.97 -3.23 15.40
N TYR A 40 -7.26 -3.40 15.71
CA TYR A 40 -8.32 -2.50 15.28
C TYR A 40 -8.13 -1.09 15.86
N ILE A 41 -7.92 -0.97 17.17
CA ILE A 41 -7.68 0.33 17.83
C ILE A 41 -6.40 0.99 17.28
N GLY A 42 -5.34 0.21 17.04
CA GLY A 42 -4.11 0.73 16.45
C GLY A 42 -4.33 1.30 15.05
N LEU A 43 -5.13 0.63 14.22
CA LEU A 43 -5.51 1.14 12.90
C LEU A 43 -6.36 2.41 13.00
N GLU A 44 -7.32 2.44 13.92
CA GLU A 44 -8.18 3.61 14.14
C GLU A 44 -7.36 4.82 14.61
N ILE A 45 -6.42 4.65 15.54
CA ILE A 45 -5.51 5.72 15.98
C ILE A 45 -4.62 6.19 14.84
N VAL A 46 -4.04 5.28 14.05
CA VAL A 46 -3.19 5.67 12.91
C VAL A 46 -4.00 6.41 11.85
N ASP A 47 -5.22 5.96 11.56
CA ASP A 47 -6.11 6.64 10.62
C ASP A 47 -6.53 8.02 11.14
N GLU A 48 -6.91 8.13 12.41
CA GLU A 48 -7.24 9.40 13.05
C GLU A 48 -6.04 10.34 13.13
N THR A 49 -4.83 9.82 13.35
CA THR A 49 -3.59 10.62 13.37
C THR A 49 -3.23 11.08 11.96
N ASN A 50 -3.35 10.22 10.94
CA ASN A 50 -3.11 10.61 9.55
C ASN A 50 -4.15 11.61 9.06
N ARG A 51 -5.43 11.38 9.39
CA ARG A 51 -6.52 12.33 9.12
C ARG A 51 -6.34 13.61 9.91
N GLY A 52 -5.83 13.55 11.14
CA GLY A 52 -5.48 14.68 11.98
C GLY A 52 -4.30 15.48 11.41
N MET A 53 -3.28 14.82 10.86
CA MET A 53 -2.19 15.49 10.15
C MET A 53 -2.66 16.11 8.83
N MET A 54 -3.62 15.48 8.13
CA MET A 54 -4.25 16.06 6.94
C MET A 54 -5.29 17.15 7.27
N SER A 55 -5.98 17.07 8.41
CA SER A 55 -7.00 18.01 8.88
C SER A 55 -6.44 19.12 9.76
N MET A 56 -5.17 19.02 10.19
CA MET A 56 -4.33 20.18 10.52
C MET A 56 -4.00 21.01 9.27
N GLY A 57 -4.60 20.68 8.13
CA GLY A 57 -4.67 21.50 6.92
C GLY A 57 -5.68 22.66 6.98
N ASP A 58 -5.84 23.33 8.13
CA ASP A 58 -6.62 24.58 8.20
C ASP A 58 -5.97 25.72 9.00
N THR A 59 -4.66 25.66 9.27
CA THR A 59 -3.89 26.89 9.51
C THR A 59 -2.46 26.79 8.92
N SER A 60 -2.21 27.50 7.81
CA SER A 60 -0.88 27.95 7.34
C SER A 60 0.11 27.00 6.62
N PHE A 61 -0.20 25.74 6.31
CA PHE A 61 0.76 24.86 5.60
C PHE A 61 0.88 25.10 4.09
N PHE A 62 -0.10 25.75 3.48
CA PHE A 62 -0.06 26.22 2.09
C PHE A 62 -0.77 27.58 2.04
N SER A 63 0.00 28.66 2.21
CA SER A 63 -0.47 30.01 1.92
C SER A 63 0.20 30.46 0.64
N TYR A 64 -0.60 30.77 -0.38
CA TYR A 64 -0.10 31.45 -1.56
C TYR A 64 -0.40 32.94 -1.38
N ASN A 65 0.64 33.76 -1.45
CA ASN A 65 0.47 35.20 -1.58
C ASN A 65 1.01 35.60 -2.95
N LYS A 66 0.11 36.05 -3.83
CA LYS A 66 0.49 36.57 -5.14
C LYS A 66 1.12 37.95 -4.92
N PHE A 67 2.44 38.01 -5.02
CA PHE A 67 3.19 39.25 -4.87
C PHE A 67 3.13 40.11 -6.14
N ASP A 68 3.19 39.45 -7.31
CA ASP A 68 3.15 40.09 -8.63
C ASP A 68 2.71 39.06 -9.69
N ASP A 69 2.43 39.46 -10.93
CA ASP A 69 1.94 38.54 -11.99
C ASP A 69 2.94 37.43 -12.37
N LYS A 70 4.22 37.58 -12.01
CA LYS A 70 5.33 36.68 -12.38
C LYS A 70 5.97 35.92 -11.22
N ASN A 71 5.68 36.31 -9.97
CA ASN A 71 6.33 35.75 -8.80
C ASN A 71 5.29 35.38 -7.74
N ILE A 72 5.28 34.11 -7.37
CA ILE A 72 4.41 33.53 -6.36
C ILE A 72 5.28 33.22 -5.14
N GLU A 73 4.88 33.71 -3.97
CA GLU A 73 5.45 33.25 -2.70
C GLU A 73 4.70 31.98 -2.28
N LEU A 74 5.41 30.86 -2.27
CA LEU A 74 4.92 29.58 -1.74
C LEU A 74 5.50 29.38 -0.35
N ILE A 75 4.63 29.29 0.65
CA ILE A 75 5.04 28.89 1.99
C ILE A 75 4.80 27.39 2.13
N PHE A 76 5.87 26.63 2.30
CA PHE A 76 5.83 25.18 2.47
C PHE A 76 6.61 24.78 3.74
N CYS A 77 5.95 24.10 4.67
CA CYS A 77 6.54 23.67 5.94
C CYS A 77 7.19 24.80 6.77
N GLY A 78 6.66 26.03 6.67
CA GLY A 78 7.20 27.21 7.36
C GLY A 78 8.33 27.94 6.63
N ASP A 79 8.86 27.33 5.56
CA ASP A 79 9.86 27.95 4.70
C ASP A 79 9.20 28.70 3.55
N LYS A 80 9.72 29.90 3.26
CA LYS A 80 9.24 30.79 2.19
C LYS A 80 10.05 30.56 0.92
N TYR A 81 9.38 30.10 -0.12
CA TYR A 81 9.95 29.90 -1.45
C TYR A 81 9.40 30.95 -2.42
N LEU A 82 10.30 31.74 -3.00
CA LEU A 82 9.97 32.64 -4.11
C LEU A 82 10.03 31.86 -5.41
N VAL A 83 8.87 31.65 -6.01
CA VAL A 83 8.71 30.86 -7.22
C VAL A 83 8.36 31.77 -8.38
N ASN A 84 9.21 31.74 -9.41
CA ASN A 84 8.97 32.48 -10.65
C ASN A 84 8.22 31.58 -11.64
N THR A 85 7.05 32.03 -12.08
CA THR A 85 6.14 31.24 -12.93
C THR A 85 6.68 31.01 -14.34
N GLU A 86 7.38 31.98 -14.92
CA GLU A 86 7.98 31.86 -16.27
C GLU A 86 9.03 30.74 -16.32
N LYS A 87 9.81 30.57 -15.24
CA LYS A 87 10.79 29.47 -15.16
C LYS A 87 10.13 28.10 -15.00
N ILE A 88 8.99 28.03 -14.31
CA ILE A 88 8.23 26.79 -14.18
C ILE A 88 7.62 26.40 -15.51
N GLU A 89 7.05 27.36 -16.26
CA GLU A 89 6.45 27.08 -17.55
C GLU A 89 7.45 26.48 -18.55
N ILE A 90 8.69 26.99 -18.59
CA ILE A 90 9.76 26.45 -19.44
C ILE A 90 10.12 25.01 -19.01
N LEU A 91 10.31 24.76 -17.71
CA LEU A 91 10.63 23.42 -17.21
C LEU A 91 9.51 22.41 -17.46
N VAL A 92 8.26 22.84 -17.33
CA VAL A 92 7.09 21.99 -17.62
C VAL A 92 7.01 21.67 -19.11
N ALA A 93 7.30 22.64 -19.98
CA ALA A 93 7.36 22.40 -21.43
C ALA A 93 8.43 21.37 -21.80
N ASP A 94 9.65 21.49 -21.25
CA ASP A 94 10.74 20.54 -21.47
C ASP A 94 10.37 19.12 -21.01
N ILE A 95 9.68 18.99 -19.86
CA ILE A 95 9.22 17.70 -19.35
C ILE A 95 8.15 17.08 -20.26
N ILE A 96 7.22 17.89 -20.78
CA ILE A 96 6.18 17.42 -21.70
C ILE A 96 6.83 16.88 -22.98
N GLU A 97 7.81 17.59 -23.54
CA GLU A 97 8.52 17.17 -24.76
C GLU A 97 9.24 15.82 -24.57
N ILE A 98 9.99 15.67 -23.47
CA ILE A 98 10.67 14.41 -23.14
C ILE A 98 9.67 13.26 -22.96
N THR A 99 8.52 13.55 -22.33
CA THR A 99 7.48 12.55 -22.08
C THR A 99 6.81 12.11 -23.38
N GLU A 100 6.48 13.05 -24.27
CA GLU A 100 5.94 12.75 -25.60
C GLU A 100 6.92 11.93 -26.45
N TYR A 101 8.21 12.28 -26.42
CA TYR A 101 9.26 11.50 -27.09
C TYR A 101 9.33 10.07 -26.55
N GLY A 102 9.28 9.88 -25.23
CA GLY A 102 9.26 8.57 -24.59
C GLY A 102 8.04 7.73 -24.99
N ILE A 103 6.84 8.33 -24.98
CA ILE A 103 5.59 7.67 -25.38
C ILE A 103 5.64 7.26 -26.85
N ASN A 104 6.15 8.11 -27.74
CA ASN A 104 6.25 7.81 -29.16
C ASN A 104 7.24 6.67 -29.44
N ASN A 105 8.36 6.62 -28.72
CA ASN A 105 9.30 5.50 -28.81
C ASN A 105 8.71 4.18 -28.31
N LEU A 106 7.94 4.21 -27.21
CA LEU A 106 7.22 3.03 -26.71
C LEU A 106 6.19 2.53 -27.73
N LYS A 107 5.41 3.44 -28.33
CA LYS A 107 4.44 3.09 -29.39
C LYS A 107 5.14 2.48 -30.60
N ARG A 108 6.26 3.05 -31.03
CA ARG A 108 7.04 2.54 -32.17
C ARG A 108 7.62 1.16 -31.87
N PHE A 109 8.23 0.99 -30.69
CA PHE A 109 8.74 -0.31 -30.26
C PHE A 109 7.65 -1.38 -30.20
N ALA A 110 6.48 -1.05 -29.65
CA ALA A 110 5.35 -1.96 -29.59
C ALA A 110 4.86 -2.36 -30.99
N LYS A 111 4.82 -1.42 -31.93
CA LYS A 111 4.47 -1.69 -33.33
C LYS A 111 5.49 -2.60 -34.01
N ASP A 112 6.78 -2.29 -33.88
CA ASP A 112 7.86 -3.07 -34.48
C ASP A 112 7.88 -4.51 -33.93
N LYS A 113 7.67 -4.69 -32.62
CA LYS A 113 7.58 -6.03 -32.02
C LYS A 113 6.29 -6.75 -32.40
N GLY A 114 5.18 -6.04 -32.50
CA GLY A 114 3.91 -6.60 -32.99
C GLY A 114 4.02 -7.15 -34.41
N GLU A 115 4.71 -6.43 -35.31
CA GLU A 115 4.97 -6.88 -36.68
C GLU A 115 5.87 -8.12 -36.75
N VAL A 116 6.86 -8.22 -35.87
CA VAL A 116 7.71 -9.42 -35.78
C VAL A 116 6.92 -10.63 -35.31
N VAL A 117 6.06 -10.46 -34.29
CA VAL A 117 5.21 -11.54 -33.77
C VAL A 117 4.20 -12.02 -34.81
N THR A 118 3.55 -11.10 -35.53
CA THR A 118 2.61 -11.46 -36.61
C THR A 118 3.30 -12.20 -37.75
N LYS A 119 4.48 -11.73 -38.21
CA LYS A 119 5.27 -12.44 -39.22
C LYS A 119 5.68 -13.85 -38.77
N LEU A 120 6.04 -14.03 -37.50
CA LEU A 120 6.35 -15.35 -36.94
C LEU A 120 5.13 -16.27 -36.94
N ILE A 121 3.97 -15.77 -36.51
CA ILE A 121 2.71 -16.54 -36.51
C ILE A 121 2.32 -16.94 -37.94
N ASP A 122 2.38 -16.02 -38.89
CA ASP A 122 2.08 -16.30 -40.29
C ASP A 122 3.04 -17.33 -40.90
N SER A 123 4.33 -17.29 -40.54
CA SER A 123 5.32 -18.26 -40.99
C SER A 123 5.04 -19.67 -40.46
N VAL A 124 4.63 -19.78 -39.19
CA VAL A 124 4.26 -21.06 -38.56
C VAL A 124 2.99 -21.61 -39.19
N ILE A 125 1.94 -20.80 -39.34
CA ILE A 125 0.66 -21.21 -39.94
C ILE A 125 0.86 -21.69 -41.39
N ASN A 126 1.65 -20.97 -42.19
CA ASN A 126 1.92 -21.34 -43.58
C ASN A 126 2.77 -22.62 -43.70
N SER A 127 3.73 -22.83 -42.79
CA SER A 127 4.51 -24.07 -42.75
C SER A 127 3.67 -25.31 -42.39
N THR A 128 2.59 -25.11 -41.62
CA THR A 128 1.70 -26.19 -41.16
C THR A 128 0.69 -26.59 -42.24
N LYS A 129 0.31 -25.66 -43.14
CA LYS A 129 -0.57 -25.92 -44.29
C LYS A 129 0.12 -26.57 -45.50
N SER A 130 1.45 -26.58 -45.54
CA SER A 130 2.25 -27.13 -46.65
C SER A 130 2.66 -28.61 -46.44
N LYS A 131 2.21 -29.24 -45.35
CA LYS A 131 2.31 -30.70 -45.11
C LYS A 131 0.94 -31.33 -45.23
#